data_AF-A0A6M0FK09-F1
#
_entry.id   AF-A0A6M0FK09-F1
#
_cell.length_a   1.000
_cell.length_b   1.000
_cell.length_c   1.000
_cell.angle_alpha   90.00
_cell.angle_beta   90.00
_cell.angle_gamma   90.00
#
_symmetry.space_group_name_H-M   'P 1'
#
loop_
_entity.id
_entity.type
_entity.pdbx_description
1 polymer ?
#
loop_
_entity_poly.entity_id
_entity_poly.type
_entity_poly.pdbx_seq_one_letter_code
_entity_poly.pdbx_strand_id
1 'polypeptide(L)'
;MEQALNQKLEQEILLNQVTTKIRQSLELPEILSTTVEQVQKLIKVDRLLIYQFDCSLSLTNQTNNITTENQRKGTVKYEALASEKTSSVLGLSEGENCFFPPHNSIMKYSKTFVHAIADTEVVYGKFPCLVELMQQHQVKAKLVVSIIVNRQLWGLLIAHHCSIREWQNNEKRFLKEIAEHLAIAIYQAQLYEELQKQKQTLEKQVARRTQDLYDTLQAAESANRTKSEFLATMSHELRTPLTCVIGISSTLLRWSYGNRGAKTIPIQKQRDYLQIIHDSGEHLLELINDILDLSQVEAGKAVLNIGNFSLSKLSYELWQTFREKAEKNEVKLTLEQTINPQIDIFTADQRRVKQILFNLLSNGIKFTPSGGSVILKVIRDKNTAIFQVEDTGIGISEEQKPLLFKKFQQLDSPYNRQQSGTGLGLALTKQLVELHGGIVEVESAVNFGSTFTVKLPAQTLSLKNEELTQKEENSSNILSLQGSVVLIEQEEDIATVICDILTAAGLKVVWIIEGSTAVEQTILLQPVAVIVDMQLPGMDGVEIIQQLRTTNSSENPKILILTTFDTEIDREYCYTVGADECLTKPINLEHLLSKMIDLLT
;
A
#
# COMPACT_ATOMS: atom_id res chain seq x y z
N MET A 1 56.15 56.68 -38.79
CA MET A 1 55.81 55.23 -38.86
C MET A 1 55.94 54.59 -37.48
N GLU A 2 57.04 54.84 -36.77
CA GLU A 2 57.33 54.34 -35.41
C GLU A 2 56.31 54.77 -34.33
N GLN A 3 55.88 56.05 -34.32
CA GLN A 3 54.87 56.55 -33.37
C GLN A 3 53.49 55.90 -33.53
N ALA A 4 53.08 55.60 -34.77
CA ALA A 4 51.80 54.93 -35.04
C ALA A 4 51.83 53.44 -34.66
N LEU A 5 53.01 52.80 -34.73
CA LEU A 5 53.21 51.42 -34.30
C LEU A 5 53.19 51.30 -32.77
N ASN A 6 53.86 52.21 -32.06
CA ASN A 6 53.84 52.25 -30.60
C ASN A 6 52.43 52.53 -30.04
N GLN A 7 51.68 53.45 -30.64
CA GLN A 7 50.28 53.68 -30.24
C GLN A 7 49.39 52.44 -30.43
N LYS A 8 49.64 51.66 -31.49
CA LYS A 8 48.88 50.43 -31.76
C LYS A 8 49.21 49.32 -30.76
N LEU A 9 50.49 49.17 -30.41
CA LEU A 9 50.96 48.19 -29.42
C LEU A 9 50.44 48.52 -28.01
N GLU A 10 50.51 49.80 -27.60
CA GLU A 10 49.94 50.25 -26.33
C GLU A 10 48.45 49.94 -26.25
N GLN A 11 47.70 50.17 -27.33
CA GLN A 11 46.26 49.91 -27.38
C GLN A 11 45.91 48.41 -27.29
N GLU A 12 46.71 47.51 -27.88
CA GLU A 12 46.54 46.05 -27.75
C GLU A 12 46.85 45.54 -26.34
N ILE A 13 47.89 46.07 -25.69
CA ILE A 13 48.22 45.72 -24.30
C ILE A 13 47.06 46.13 -23.37
N LEU A 14 46.54 47.35 -23.56
CA LEU A 14 45.43 47.91 -22.82
C LEU A 14 44.14 47.09 -22.98
N LEU A 15 43.83 46.69 -24.22
CA LEU A 15 42.69 45.83 -24.54
C LEU A 15 42.81 44.48 -23.83
N ASN A 16 43.99 43.86 -23.85
CA ASN A 16 44.24 42.59 -23.18
C ASN A 16 44.09 42.70 -21.66
N GLN A 17 44.56 43.80 -21.05
CA GLN A 17 44.38 44.03 -19.61
C GLN A 17 42.92 44.13 -19.19
N VAL A 18 42.12 44.92 -19.91
CA VAL A 18 40.67 45.06 -19.65
C VAL A 18 39.95 43.75 -19.90
N THR A 19 40.25 43.08 -21.00
CA THR A 19 39.65 41.79 -21.37
C THR A 19 39.95 40.71 -20.33
N THR A 20 41.18 40.69 -19.80
CA THR A 20 41.58 39.73 -18.76
C THR A 20 40.77 39.98 -17.48
N LYS A 21 40.59 41.25 -17.08
CA LYS A 21 39.77 41.60 -15.91
C LYS A 21 38.28 41.30 -16.10
N ILE A 22 37.75 41.53 -17.30
CA ILE A 22 36.38 41.13 -17.68
C ILE A 22 36.17 39.62 -17.47
N ARG A 23 37.20 38.81 -17.76
CA ARG A 23 37.14 37.35 -17.64
C ARG A 23 37.51 36.80 -16.25
N GLN A 24 38.00 37.63 -15.33
CA GLN A 24 38.45 37.20 -14.00
C GLN A 24 37.28 37.02 -13.01
N SER A 25 36.20 37.77 -13.18
CA SER A 25 34.99 37.62 -12.36
C SER A 25 33.93 36.80 -13.11
N LEU A 26 33.16 36.03 -12.36
CA LEU A 26 31.95 35.36 -12.84
C LEU A 26 30.68 36.12 -12.38
N GLU A 27 30.83 37.16 -11.57
CA GLU A 27 29.74 37.98 -11.08
C GLU A 27 29.42 39.10 -12.07
N LEU A 28 28.25 39.00 -12.70
CA LEU A 28 27.79 39.94 -13.71
C LEU A 28 27.89 41.43 -13.27
N PRO A 29 27.52 41.82 -12.03
CA PRO A 29 27.63 43.22 -11.60
C PRO A 29 29.06 43.73 -11.51
N GLU A 30 30.00 42.88 -11.07
CA GLU A 30 31.41 43.23 -10.96
C GLU A 30 32.06 43.37 -12.33
N ILE A 31 31.74 42.47 -13.27
CA ILE A 31 32.20 42.54 -14.66
C ILE A 31 31.76 43.87 -15.29
N LEU A 32 30.48 44.22 -15.17
CA LEU A 32 29.91 45.38 -15.84
C LEU A 32 30.42 46.71 -15.24
N SER A 33 30.44 46.84 -13.90
CA SER A 33 30.95 48.04 -13.23
C SER A 33 32.43 48.28 -13.52
N THR A 34 33.27 47.25 -13.33
CA THR A 34 34.71 47.33 -13.57
C THR A 34 35.04 47.70 -15.01
N THR A 35 34.29 47.15 -15.96
CA THR A 35 34.48 47.46 -17.39
C THR A 35 34.18 48.92 -17.68
N VAL A 36 33.06 49.43 -17.18
CA VAL A 36 32.65 50.81 -17.44
C VAL A 36 33.66 51.80 -16.85
N GLU A 37 34.17 51.56 -15.65
CA GLU A 37 35.21 52.40 -15.04
C GLU A 37 36.54 52.38 -15.81
N GLN A 38 36.99 51.21 -16.24
CA GLN A 38 38.28 51.09 -16.91
C GLN A 38 38.22 51.66 -18.31
N VAL A 39 37.22 51.27 -19.10
CA VAL A 39 37.10 51.71 -20.49
C VAL A 39 36.87 53.23 -20.58
N GLN A 40 36.19 53.83 -19.60
CA GLN A 40 36.04 55.27 -19.48
C GLN A 40 37.40 55.98 -19.38
N LYS A 41 38.28 55.49 -18.49
CA LYS A 41 39.64 56.04 -18.30
C LYS A 41 40.52 55.90 -19.55
N LEU A 42 40.35 54.81 -20.31
CA LEU A 42 41.18 54.51 -21.47
C LEU A 42 40.80 55.32 -22.72
N ILE A 43 39.50 55.46 -23.01
CA ILE A 43 39.02 56.28 -24.14
C ILE A 43 39.03 57.78 -23.79
N LYS A 44 39.23 58.13 -22.52
CA LYS A 44 39.24 59.51 -22.00
C LYS A 44 37.95 60.23 -22.40
N VAL A 45 36.83 59.69 -21.94
CA VAL A 45 35.47 60.22 -22.17
C VAL A 45 34.88 60.69 -20.86
N ASP A 46 33.99 61.67 -20.91
CA ASP A 46 33.44 62.28 -19.68
C ASP A 46 32.48 61.34 -18.95
N ARG A 47 31.82 60.47 -19.73
CA ARG A 47 30.92 59.44 -19.21
C ARG A 47 30.97 58.22 -20.11
N LEU A 48 31.06 57.04 -19.50
CA LEU A 48 30.78 55.77 -20.16
C LEU A 48 29.63 55.09 -19.42
N LEU A 49 28.72 54.46 -20.14
CA LEU A 49 27.58 53.81 -19.53
C LEU A 49 27.18 52.54 -20.27
N ILE A 50 26.52 51.64 -19.54
CA ILE A 50 25.84 50.48 -20.09
C ILE A 50 24.34 50.70 -19.93
N TYR A 51 23.67 50.79 -21.07
CA TYR A 51 22.22 50.77 -21.15
C TYR A 51 21.76 49.33 -21.34
N GLN A 52 21.05 48.78 -20.36
CA GLN A 52 20.55 47.41 -20.42
C GLN A 52 19.09 47.43 -20.87
N PHE A 53 18.74 46.62 -21.86
CA PHE A 53 17.34 46.44 -22.24
C PHE A 53 16.66 45.50 -21.24
N ASP A 54 15.40 45.80 -20.91
CA ASP A 54 14.56 44.92 -20.11
C ASP A 54 14.31 43.65 -20.93
N CYS A 55 15.03 42.59 -20.59
CA CYS A 55 15.00 41.33 -21.30
C CYS A 55 13.79 40.49 -20.86
N SER A 56 12.57 41.05 -20.94
CA SER A 56 11.32 40.31 -20.75
C SER A 56 10.78 39.88 -22.11
N LEU A 57 11.48 38.96 -22.79
CA LEU A 57 10.95 38.16 -23.90
C LEU A 57 11.92 37.02 -24.18
N SER A 58 12.00 36.08 -23.23
CA SER A 58 12.41 34.72 -23.55
C SER A 58 11.21 33.98 -24.12
N LEU A 59 11.47 33.18 -25.15
CA LEU A 59 10.51 32.41 -25.92
C LEU A 59 9.76 31.40 -25.02
N THR A 60 8.53 31.73 -24.62
CA THR A 60 7.51 30.71 -24.44
C THR A 60 6.82 30.52 -25.78
N ASN A 61 7.08 29.39 -26.43
CA ASN A 61 6.27 28.93 -27.54
C ASN A 61 4.79 28.89 -27.12
N GLN A 62 3.93 29.15 -28.12
CA GLN A 62 2.46 29.10 -28.11
C GLN A 62 1.78 30.43 -27.73
N THR A 63 1.69 31.34 -28.69
CA THR A 63 0.43 31.62 -29.40
C THR A 63 0.69 32.63 -30.51
N ASN A 64 0.22 32.29 -31.71
CA ASN A 64 0.18 33.20 -32.85
C ASN A 64 -0.77 34.36 -32.52
N ASN A 65 -0.22 35.48 -32.05
CA ASN A 65 -0.83 36.80 -32.20
C ASN A 65 0.30 37.81 -32.39
N ILE A 66 0.58 38.09 -33.66
CA ILE A 66 1.46 39.18 -34.10
C ILE A 66 0.71 40.48 -33.80
N THR A 67 0.87 41.01 -32.59
CA THR A 67 0.54 42.40 -32.29
C THR A 67 1.85 43.17 -32.15
N THR A 68 2.17 43.93 -33.19
CA THR A 68 2.93 45.20 -33.20
C THR A 68 3.97 45.43 -32.09
N GLU A 69 5.25 45.37 -32.48
CA GLU A 69 6.37 46.18 -31.96
C GLU A 69 6.33 46.53 -30.46
N ASN A 70 6.55 45.52 -29.60
CA ASN A 70 6.89 45.74 -28.19
C ASN A 70 8.17 46.60 -28.10
N GLN A 71 8.00 47.87 -27.69
CA GLN A 71 9.09 48.78 -27.34
C GLN A 71 9.96 48.12 -26.27
N ARG A 72 11.17 47.69 -26.64
CA ARG A 72 12.19 47.24 -25.69
C ARG A 72 12.64 48.45 -24.88
N LYS A 73 11.96 48.70 -23.77
CA LYS A 73 12.43 49.67 -22.77
C LYS A 73 13.73 49.16 -22.16
N GLY A 74 14.59 50.08 -21.78
CA GLY A 74 15.81 49.78 -21.06
C GLY A 74 16.12 50.87 -20.05
N THR A 75 17.18 50.64 -19.30
CA THR A 75 17.64 51.55 -18.26
C THR A 75 19.15 51.63 -18.26
N VAL A 76 19.69 52.80 -17.94
CA VAL A 76 21.13 52.92 -17.66
C VAL A 76 21.41 52.21 -16.33
N LYS A 77 22.08 51.06 -16.38
CA LYS A 77 22.36 50.22 -15.20
C LYS A 77 23.73 50.43 -14.61
N TYR A 78 24.71 50.81 -15.43
CA TYR A 78 26.08 51.07 -15.00
C TYR A 78 26.58 52.35 -15.65
N GLU A 79 27.32 53.15 -14.91
CA GLU A 79 27.87 54.42 -15.34
C GLU A 79 29.23 54.66 -14.66
N ALA A 80 30.17 55.24 -15.40
CA ALA A 80 31.40 55.82 -14.86
C ALA A 80 31.57 57.24 -15.38
N LEU A 81 31.96 58.14 -14.47
CA LEU A 81 32.11 59.57 -14.71
C LEU A 81 33.59 59.96 -14.57
N ALA A 82 34.06 60.86 -15.44
CA ALA A 82 35.43 61.39 -15.36
C ALA A 82 35.63 62.40 -14.22
N SER A 83 34.55 63.06 -13.79
CA SER A 83 34.55 64.16 -12.82
C SER A 83 33.22 64.22 -12.10
N GLU A 84 33.21 64.60 -10.83
CA GLU A 84 31.97 64.78 -10.04
C GLU A 84 31.09 65.92 -10.56
N LYS A 85 31.61 66.77 -11.45
CA LYS A 85 30.87 67.87 -12.07
C LYS A 85 29.97 67.44 -13.23
N THR A 86 30.14 66.23 -13.78
CA THR A 86 29.29 65.72 -14.85
C THR A 86 28.00 65.16 -14.25
N SER A 87 26.85 65.51 -14.82
CA SER A 87 25.57 65.01 -14.31
C SER A 87 25.45 63.49 -14.53
N SER A 88 25.03 62.75 -13.52
CA SER A 88 24.76 61.32 -13.64
C SER A 88 23.50 61.07 -14.46
N VAL A 89 23.51 59.99 -15.25
CA VAL A 89 22.32 59.47 -15.95
C VAL A 89 22.00 58.04 -15.50
N LEU A 90 22.52 57.59 -14.37
CA LEU A 90 22.21 56.28 -13.80
C LEU A 90 20.71 56.14 -13.52
N GLY A 91 20.12 55.01 -13.90
CA GLY A 91 18.68 54.76 -13.74
C GLY A 91 17.78 55.47 -14.76
N LEU A 92 18.34 56.30 -15.65
CA LEU A 92 17.57 56.94 -16.71
C LEU A 92 16.98 55.87 -17.64
N SER A 93 15.67 55.92 -17.84
CA SER A 93 14.87 54.94 -18.57
C SER A 93 14.06 55.59 -19.68
N GLU A 94 13.60 54.79 -20.64
CA GLU A 94 12.67 55.21 -21.68
C GLU A 94 11.25 55.43 -21.10
N GLY A 95 11.05 56.59 -20.49
CA GLY A 95 9.75 57.13 -20.09
C GLY A 95 9.47 58.45 -20.81
N GLU A 96 8.48 58.43 -21.71
CA GLU A 96 7.86 59.56 -22.43
C GLU A 96 8.75 60.32 -23.45
N ASN A 97 8.73 59.78 -24.69
CA ASN A 97 8.87 60.48 -25.98
C ASN A 97 10.23 61.05 -26.45
N CYS A 98 11.32 60.86 -25.71
CA CYS A 98 12.56 61.60 -26.00
C CYS A 98 13.77 60.78 -26.49
N PHE A 99 13.96 59.57 -25.95
CA PHE A 99 15.28 58.91 -25.94
C PHE A 99 15.67 58.27 -27.29
N PHE A 100 14.70 57.94 -28.15
CA PHE A 100 14.92 57.41 -29.50
C PHE A 100 13.89 58.00 -30.49
N PRO A 101 14.31 58.45 -31.69
CA PRO A 101 13.38 58.85 -32.75
C PRO A 101 12.33 57.79 -33.05
N PRO A 102 11.07 58.14 -33.40
CA PRO A 102 10.01 57.17 -33.63
C PRO A 102 10.36 56.16 -34.75
N HIS A 103 10.08 54.89 -34.47
CA HIS A 103 9.87 53.75 -35.37
C HIS A 103 11.01 53.11 -36.20
N ASN A 104 12.29 53.52 -36.16
CA ASN A 104 13.33 52.76 -36.88
C ASN A 104 14.75 52.78 -36.29
N SER A 105 14.94 53.38 -35.12
CA SER A 105 16.27 53.61 -34.53
C SER A 105 16.85 52.35 -33.87
N ILE A 106 16.02 51.54 -33.19
CA ILE A 106 16.44 50.30 -32.52
C ILE A 106 16.94 49.25 -33.53
N MET A 107 16.34 49.19 -34.74
CA MET A 107 16.82 48.32 -35.82
C MET A 107 18.22 48.69 -36.33
N LYS A 108 18.71 49.92 -36.10
CA LYS A 108 20.09 50.30 -36.43
C LYS A 108 21.10 49.67 -35.46
N TYR A 109 20.68 49.37 -34.24
CA TYR A 109 21.54 48.80 -33.19
C TYR A 109 21.44 47.28 -33.08
N SER A 110 20.49 46.63 -33.77
CA SER A 110 20.35 45.16 -33.78
C SER A 110 21.43 44.43 -34.58
N LYS A 111 22.24 45.15 -35.37
CA LYS A 111 23.45 44.66 -36.03
C LYS A 111 24.68 45.05 -35.19
N THR A 112 25.83 44.38 -35.41
CA THR A 112 27.14 44.74 -34.83
C THR A 112 27.66 46.07 -35.39
N PHE A 113 26.91 47.14 -35.15
CA PHE A 113 27.09 48.46 -35.74
C PHE A 113 27.62 49.43 -34.70
N VAL A 114 28.61 50.23 -35.09
CA VAL A 114 29.19 51.29 -34.26
C VAL A 114 28.64 52.62 -34.74
N HIS A 115 27.91 53.34 -33.88
CA HIS A 115 27.32 54.62 -34.21
C HIS A 115 28.07 55.76 -33.53
N ALA A 116 28.85 56.49 -34.33
CA ALA A 116 29.64 57.63 -33.86
C ALA A 116 28.97 58.94 -34.29
N ILE A 117 28.73 59.83 -33.33
CA ILE A 117 28.16 61.15 -33.53
C ILE A 117 29.16 62.15 -32.98
N ALA A 118 29.71 62.97 -33.88
CA ALA A 118 30.66 64.01 -33.51
C ALA A 118 29.99 65.25 -32.91
N ASP A 119 28.76 65.55 -33.35
CA ASP A 119 27.93 66.64 -32.87
C ASP A 119 26.46 66.19 -32.77
N THR A 120 25.92 66.16 -31.55
CA THR A 120 24.54 65.76 -31.25
C THR A 120 23.52 66.78 -31.73
N GLU A 121 23.83 68.08 -31.73
CA GLU A 121 22.90 69.13 -32.16
C GLU A 121 22.66 69.07 -33.67
N VAL A 122 23.71 68.79 -34.45
CA VAL A 122 23.61 68.62 -35.91
C VAL A 122 22.82 67.37 -36.28
N VAL A 123 23.11 66.24 -35.64
CA VAL A 123 22.49 64.96 -35.99
C VAL A 123 21.06 64.85 -35.46
N TYR A 124 20.79 65.42 -34.28
CA TYR A 124 19.48 65.34 -33.62
C TYR A 124 18.63 66.60 -33.73
N GLY A 125 19.04 67.62 -34.50
CA GLY A 125 18.28 68.86 -34.66
C GLY A 125 16.82 68.69 -35.12
N LYS A 126 16.45 67.52 -35.70
CA LYS A 126 15.07 67.17 -36.06
C LYS A 126 14.23 66.62 -34.88
N PHE A 127 14.83 66.41 -33.71
CA PHE A 127 14.22 65.83 -32.52
C PHE A 127 14.49 66.75 -31.32
N PRO A 128 13.69 67.83 -31.14
CA PRO A 128 13.95 68.87 -30.13
C PRO A 128 14.11 68.34 -28.72
N CYS A 129 13.27 67.37 -28.34
CA CYS A 129 13.36 66.72 -27.03
C CYS A 129 14.74 66.08 -26.80
N LEU A 130 15.24 65.30 -27.78
CA LEU A 130 16.52 64.60 -27.64
C LEU A 130 17.68 65.60 -27.53
N VAL A 131 17.60 66.74 -28.22
CA VAL A 131 18.59 67.81 -28.10
C VAL A 131 18.58 68.42 -26.70
N GLU A 132 17.39 68.75 -26.15
CA GLU A 132 17.27 69.25 -24.77
C GLU A 132 17.85 68.26 -23.76
N LEU A 133 17.54 66.97 -23.90
CA LEU A 133 18.07 65.93 -23.01
C LEU A 133 19.60 65.82 -23.10
N MET A 134 20.15 65.87 -24.31
CA MET A 134 21.60 65.86 -24.52
C MET A 134 22.24 67.11 -23.91
N GLN A 135 21.62 68.29 -24.05
CA GLN A 135 22.11 69.54 -23.44
C GLN A 135 22.04 69.51 -21.91
N GLN A 136 20.93 69.06 -21.33
CA GLN A 136 20.75 68.88 -19.89
C GLN A 136 21.85 68.01 -19.27
N HIS A 137 22.27 66.98 -20.00
CA HIS A 137 23.33 66.07 -19.57
C HIS A 137 24.71 66.36 -20.16
N GLN A 138 24.89 67.53 -20.79
CA GLN A 138 26.14 68.02 -21.37
C GLN A 138 26.77 67.04 -22.38
N VAL A 139 25.97 66.41 -23.23
CA VAL A 139 26.43 65.44 -24.24
C VAL A 139 26.47 66.12 -25.61
N LYS A 140 27.68 66.46 -26.07
CA LYS A 140 27.90 67.05 -27.41
C LYS A 140 28.35 66.04 -28.46
N ALA A 141 29.09 65.01 -28.05
CA ALA A 141 29.46 63.89 -28.92
C ALA A 141 29.14 62.57 -28.22
N LYS A 142 28.79 61.54 -29.01
CA LYS A 142 28.57 60.19 -28.47
C LYS A 142 28.98 59.06 -29.39
N LEU A 143 29.42 57.96 -28.81
CA LEU A 143 29.76 56.72 -29.48
C LEU A 143 28.93 55.58 -28.87
N VAL A 144 28.18 54.87 -29.70
CA VAL A 144 27.27 53.81 -29.27
C VAL A 144 27.66 52.50 -29.94
N VAL A 145 27.79 51.44 -29.14
CA VAL A 145 28.10 50.08 -29.59
C VAL A 145 27.08 49.11 -28.99
N SER A 146 26.61 48.15 -29.79
CA SER A 146 25.69 47.10 -29.31
C SER A 146 26.43 45.97 -28.57
N ILE A 147 25.88 45.57 -27.43
CA ILE A 147 26.27 44.35 -26.70
C ILE A 147 25.28 43.26 -27.10
N ILE A 148 25.74 42.27 -27.86
CA ILE A 148 24.89 41.21 -28.42
C ILE A 148 25.22 39.89 -27.72
N VAL A 149 24.35 39.45 -26.82
CA VAL A 149 24.49 38.18 -26.10
C VAL A 149 23.58 37.16 -26.77
N ASN A 150 24.12 36.01 -27.16
CA ASN A 150 23.37 34.92 -27.82
C ASN A 150 22.49 35.39 -29.01
N ARG A 151 23.07 36.19 -29.92
CA ARG A 151 22.38 36.79 -31.10
C ARG A 151 21.23 37.74 -30.76
N GLN A 152 21.05 38.12 -29.51
CA GLN A 152 20.08 39.11 -29.08
C GLN A 152 20.77 40.38 -28.58
N LEU A 153 20.22 41.54 -28.92
CA LEU A 153 20.66 42.84 -28.38
C LEU A 153 20.33 42.87 -26.88
N TRP A 154 21.35 42.71 -26.05
CA TRP A 154 21.26 42.68 -24.58
C TRP A 154 21.34 44.10 -23.99
N GLY A 155 22.20 44.94 -24.57
CA GLY A 155 22.40 46.31 -24.12
C GLY A 155 23.23 47.14 -25.09
N LEU A 156 23.50 48.38 -24.72
CA LEU A 156 24.36 49.30 -25.44
C LEU A 156 25.49 49.77 -24.53
N LEU A 157 26.70 49.81 -25.07
CA LEU A 157 27.85 50.48 -24.47
C LEU A 157 27.97 51.87 -25.10
N ILE A 158 27.80 52.92 -24.30
CA ILE A 158 27.68 54.29 -24.77
C ILE A 158 28.73 55.18 -24.10
N ALA A 159 29.56 55.82 -24.92
CA ALA A 159 30.51 56.84 -24.48
C ALA A 159 29.97 58.24 -24.83
N HIS A 160 29.98 59.16 -23.87
CA HIS A 160 29.61 60.56 -24.05
C HIS A 160 30.81 61.49 -23.86
N HIS A 161 30.82 62.58 -24.62
CA HIS A 161 31.79 63.65 -24.47
C HIS A 161 31.10 65.02 -24.43
N CYS A 162 31.60 65.92 -23.59
CA CYS A 162 31.01 67.24 -23.36
C CYS A 162 31.39 68.30 -24.42
N SER A 163 32.33 67.97 -25.30
CA SER A 163 32.71 68.78 -26.46
C SER A 163 32.50 68.01 -27.77
N ILE A 164 32.49 68.74 -28.88
CA ILE A 164 32.45 68.14 -30.23
C ILE A 164 33.72 67.29 -30.39
N ARG A 165 33.54 66.04 -30.84
CA ARG A 165 34.65 65.09 -30.98
C ARG A 165 34.50 64.23 -32.22
N GLU A 166 35.47 64.34 -33.11
CA GLU A 166 35.64 63.41 -34.22
C GLU A 166 36.20 62.08 -33.70
N TRP A 167 35.34 61.07 -33.63
CA TRP A 167 35.69 59.73 -33.15
C TRP A 167 36.65 59.03 -34.12
N GLN A 168 37.81 58.66 -33.60
CA GLN A 168 38.85 57.99 -34.37
C GLN A 168 38.48 56.52 -34.65
N ASN A 169 39.00 55.96 -35.74
CA ASN A 169 38.69 54.57 -36.13
C ASN A 169 39.20 53.54 -35.10
N ASN A 170 40.27 53.86 -34.38
CA ASN A 170 40.80 53.02 -33.32
C ASN A 170 39.90 53.01 -32.07
N GLU A 171 39.28 54.13 -31.70
CA GLU A 171 38.30 54.23 -30.60
C GLU A 171 37.03 53.43 -30.92
N LYS A 172 36.53 53.56 -32.16
CA LYS A 172 35.38 52.79 -32.66
C LYS A 172 35.66 51.28 -32.61
N ARG A 173 36.84 50.84 -33.05
CA ARG A 173 37.24 49.43 -33.04
C ARG A 173 37.41 48.90 -31.61
N PHE A 174 38.10 49.66 -30.77
CA PHE A 174 38.35 49.29 -29.38
C PHE A 174 37.05 49.11 -28.60
N LEU A 175 36.11 50.07 -28.67
CA LEU A 175 34.84 49.96 -27.96
C LEU A 175 33.97 48.79 -28.49
N LYS A 176 34.08 48.50 -29.79
CA LYS A 176 33.45 47.32 -30.40
C LYS A 176 34.01 46.01 -29.83
N GLU A 177 35.33 45.86 -29.78
CA GLU A 177 35.99 44.67 -29.22
C GLU A 177 35.65 44.48 -27.74
N ILE A 178 35.57 45.56 -26.96
CA ILE A 178 35.11 45.51 -25.57
C ILE A 178 33.66 44.99 -25.48
N ALA A 179 32.75 45.48 -26.32
CA ALA A 179 31.36 45.03 -26.31
C ALA A 179 31.22 43.54 -26.68
N GLU A 180 32.06 43.04 -27.60
CA GLU A 180 32.13 41.61 -27.95
C GLU A 180 32.63 40.75 -26.76
N HIS A 181 33.67 41.23 -26.06
CA HIS A 181 34.18 40.56 -24.86
C HIS A 181 33.21 40.57 -23.69
N LEU A 182 32.54 41.70 -23.47
CA LEU A 182 31.44 41.82 -22.50
C LEU A 182 30.32 40.83 -22.83
N ALA A 183 29.93 40.70 -24.10
CA ALA A 183 28.87 39.78 -24.47
C ALA A 183 29.20 38.31 -24.12
N ILE A 184 30.45 37.89 -24.31
CA ILE A 184 30.91 36.55 -23.91
C ILE A 184 30.89 36.38 -22.40
N ALA A 185 31.39 37.37 -21.65
CA ALA A 185 31.44 37.31 -20.19
C ALA A 185 30.05 37.31 -19.56
N ILE A 186 29.12 38.11 -20.09
CA ILE A 186 27.71 38.11 -19.68
C ILE A 186 27.08 36.74 -19.91
N TYR A 187 27.32 36.12 -21.07
CA TYR A 187 26.81 34.78 -21.37
C TYR A 187 27.35 33.72 -20.39
N GLN A 188 28.65 33.78 -20.07
CA GLN A 188 29.28 32.86 -19.13
C GLN A 188 28.73 33.00 -17.71
N ALA A 189 28.57 34.24 -17.22
CA ALA A 189 28.00 34.52 -15.91
C ALA A 189 26.56 33.99 -15.78
N GLN A 190 25.73 34.23 -16.82
CA GLN A 190 24.35 33.74 -16.86
C GLN A 190 24.27 32.21 -16.82
N LEU A 191 25.09 31.53 -17.62
CA LEU A 191 25.13 30.07 -17.67
C LEU A 191 25.59 29.46 -16.33
N TYR A 192 26.56 30.09 -15.67
CA TYR A 192 27.06 29.64 -14.37
C TYR A 192 25.98 29.76 -13.28
N GLU A 193 25.25 30.87 -13.24
CA GLU A 193 24.14 31.07 -12.29
C GLU A 193 23.03 30.03 -12.49
N GLU A 194 22.68 29.72 -13.73
CA GLU A 194 21.69 28.69 -14.05
C GLU A 194 22.17 27.30 -13.61
N LEU A 195 23.42 26.94 -13.90
CA LEU A 195 24.01 25.68 -13.47
C LEU A 195 24.00 25.54 -11.93
N GLN A 196 24.31 26.61 -11.22
CA GLN A 196 24.33 26.61 -9.76
C GLN A 196 22.93 26.44 -9.16
N LYS A 197 21.90 27.09 -9.75
CA LYS A 197 20.49 26.87 -9.38
C LYS A 197 20.04 25.44 -9.64
N GLN A 198 20.38 24.87 -10.80
CA GLN A 198 20.06 23.48 -11.13
C GLN A 198 20.74 22.50 -10.17
N LYS A 199 22.02 22.71 -9.86
CA LYS A 199 22.78 21.89 -8.91
C LYS A 199 22.11 21.87 -7.53
N GLN A 200 21.78 23.04 -6.98
CA GLN A 200 21.12 23.14 -5.67
C GLN A 200 19.75 22.46 -5.65
N THR A 201 19.00 22.57 -6.74
CA THR A 201 17.68 21.92 -6.88
C THR A 201 17.83 20.40 -6.90
N LEU A 202 18.81 19.90 -7.67
CA LEU A 202 19.10 18.48 -7.76
C LEU A 202 19.59 17.91 -6.42
N GLU A 203 20.48 18.61 -5.71
CA GLU A 203 20.96 18.22 -4.38
C GLU A 203 19.81 18.08 -3.38
N LYS A 204 18.87 19.04 -3.37
CA LYS A 204 17.67 18.97 -2.53
C LYS A 204 16.76 17.78 -2.91
N GLN A 205 16.60 17.51 -4.21
CA GLN A 205 15.79 16.37 -4.68
C GLN A 205 16.43 15.03 -4.33
N VAL A 206 17.76 14.90 -4.48
CA VAL A 206 18.50 13.70 -4.11
C VAL A 206 18.38 13.47 -2.62
N ALA A 207 18.65 14.47 -1.77
CA ALA A 207 18.53 14.35 -0.32
C ALA A 207 17.11 13.91 0.11
N ARG A 208 16.07 14.50 -0.49
CA ARG A 208 14.68 14.13 -0.21
C ARG A 208 14.38 12.68 -0.62
N ARG A 209 14.81 12.24 -1.80
CA ARG A 209 14.60 10.86 -2.27
C ARG A 209 15.41 9.85 -1.45
N THR A 210 16.61 10.19 -1.04
CA THR A 210 17.44 9.31 -0.19
C THR A 210 16.77 9.09 1.16
N GLN A 211 16.20 10.14 1.77
CA GLN A 211 15.45 9.99 3.02
C GLN A 211 14.21 9.12 2.86
N ASP A 212 13.40 9.38 1.83
CA ASP A 212 12.18 8.61 1.53
C ASP A 212 12.48 7.12 1.28
N LEU A 213 13.59 6.83 0.57
CA LEU A 213 14.08 5.46 0.37
C LEU A 213 14.52 4.81 1.66
N TYR A 214 15.21 5.54 2.55
CA TYR A 214 15.63 5.03 3.84
C TYR A 214 14.44 4.67 4.73
N ASP A 215 13.45 5.55 4.81
CA ASP A 215 12.23 5.34 5.60
C ASP A 215 11.42 4.14 5.07
N THR A 216 11.30 4.02 3.76
CA THR A 216 10.64 2.88 3.10
C THR A 216 11.37 1.56 3.36
N LEU A 217 12.71 1.56 3.30
CA LEU A 217 13.53 0.39 3.55
C LEU A 217 13.39 -0.09 5.00
N GLN A 218 13.42 0.83 5.96
CA GLN A 218 13.24 0.50 7.38
C GLN A 218 11.86 -0.11 7.65
N ALA A 219 10.80 0.44 7.05
CA ALA A 219 9.45 -0.13 7.13
C ALA A 219 9.41 -1.55 6.53
N ALA A 220 10.01 -1.76 5.35
CA ALA A 220 10.05 -3.05 4.69
C ALA A 220 10.85 -4.10 5.50
N GLU A 221 11.98 -3.73 6.09
CA GLU A 221 12.78 -4.61 6.95
C GLU A 221 12.00 -5.03 8.20
N SER A 222 11.29 -4.10 8.84
CA SER A 222 10.46 -4.41 10.02
C SER A 222 9.32 -5.39 9.68
N ALA A 223 8.69 -5.22 8.52
CA ALA A 223 7.66 -6.13 8.03
C ALA A 223 8.25 -7.52 7.71
N ASN A 224 9.42 -7.56 7.08
CA ASN A 224 10.09 -8.82 6.75
C ASN A 224 10.51 -9.60 8.00
N ARG A 225 11.04 -8.90 9.02
CA ARG A 225 11.39 -9.51 10.31
C ARG A 225 10.15 -10.13 10.98
N THR A 226 9.05 -9.39 11.04
CA THR A 226 7.78 -9.88 11.58
C THR A 226 7.30 -11.13 10.83
N LYS A 227 7.45 -11.15 9.50
CA LYS A 227 7.12 -12.32 8.66
C LYS A 227 8.03 -13.52 8.94
N SER A 228 9.32 -13.31 9.18
CA SER A 228 10.24 -14.40 9.53
C SER A 228 9.96 -14.97 10.92
N GLU A 229 9.69 -14.11 11.91
CA GLU A 229 9.28 -14.52 13.26
C GLU A 229 7.96 -15.30 13.23
N PHE A 230 7.02 -14.91 12.36
CA PHE A 230 5.80 -15.66 12.08
C PHE A 230 6.09 -17.08 11.58
N LEU A 231 6.88 -17.23 10.51
CA LEU A 231 7.16 -18.54 9.92
C LEU A 231 7.88 -19.47 10.90
N ALA A 232 8.78 -18.93 11.72
CA ALA A 232 9.48 -19.69 12.75
C ALA A 232 8.50 -20.20 13.82
N THR A 233 7.61 -19.34 14.31
CA THR A 233 6.59 -19.69 15.32
C THR A 233 5.62 -20.72 14.78
N MET A 234 5.08 -20.53 13.58
CA MET A 234 4.17 -21.50 12.94
C MET A 234 4.84 -22.86 12.72
N SER A 235 6.10 -22.89 12.29
CA SER A 235 6.82 -24.15 12.13
C SER A 235 6.94 -24.92 13.45
N HIS A 236 7.07 -24.21 14.57
CA HIS A 236 7.12 -24.84 15.90
C HIS A 236 5.74 -25.35 16.34
N GLU A 237 4.71 -24.52 16.22
CA GLU A 237 3.33 -24.86 16.64
C GLU A 237 2.73 -25.99 15.80
N LEU A 238 3.07 -26.10 14.51
CA LEU A 238 2.66 -27.24 13.67
C LEU A 238 3.46 -28.52 13.98
N ARG A 239 4.76 -28.37 14.29
CA ARG A 239 5.65 -29.53 14.48
C ARG A 239 5.35 -30.28 15.77
N THR A 240 4.99 -29.59 16.85
CA THR A 240 4.70 -30.23 18.15
C THR A 240 3.57 -31.26 18.07
N PRO A 241 2.32 -30.93 17.66
CA PRO A 241 1.23 -31.91 17.55
C PRO A 241 1.56 -32.98 16.50
N LEU A 242 2.18 -32.61 15.37
CA LEU A 242 2.59 -33.57 14.35
C LEU A 242 3.60 -34.59 14.88
N THR A 243 4.56 -34.16 15.69
CA THR A 243 5.56 -35.05 16.32
C THR A 243 4.88 -35.99 17.33
N CYS A 244 3.88 -35.52 18.06
CA CYS A 244 3.05 -36.36 18.93
C CYS A 244 2.28 -37.42 18.13
N VAL A 245 1.60 -37.03 17.04
CA VAL A 245 0.88 -37.94 16.14
C VAL A 245 1.83 -39.02 15.60
N ILE A 246 2.97 -38.62 15.04
CA ILE A 246 3.95 -39.56 14.46
C ILE A 246 4.57 -40.46 15.54
N GLY A 247 4.96 -39.90 16.68
CA GLY A 247 5.63 -40.64 17.75
C GLY A 247 4.73 -41.67 18.43
N ILE A 248 3.49 -41.28 18.71
CA ILE A 248 2.51 -42.17 19.35
C ILE A 248 1.99 -43.21 18.37
N SER A 249 1.71 -42.84 17.12
CA SER A 249 1.31 -43.81 16.07
C SER A 249 2.43 -44.82 15.80
N SER A 250 3.69 -44.39 15.70
CA SER A 250 4.86 -45.29 15.57
C SER A 250 4.98 -46.23 16.78
N THR A 251 4.67 -45.75 17.98
CA THR A 251 4.66 -46.57 19.19
C THR A 251 3.51 -47.58 19.16
N LEU A 252 2.31 -47.19 18.76
CA LEU A 252 1.19 -48.12 18.60
C LEU A 252 1.51 -49.19 17.55
N LEU A 253 2.02 -48.80 16.37
CA LEU A 253 2.41 -49.73 15.31
C LEU A 253 3.46 -50.72 15.80
N ARG A 254 4.57 -50.24 16.38
CA ARG A 254 5.69 -51.08 16.85
C ARG A 254 5.27 -52.14 17.87
N TRP A 255 4.28 -51.85 18.70
CA TRP A 255 3.83 -52.75 19.76
C TRP A 255 2.56 -53.53 19.38
N SER A 256 1.89 -53.19 18.27
CA SER A 256 0.79 -53.98 17.68
C SER A 256 1.31 -55.21 16.93
N TYR A 257 2.49 -55.11 16.29
CA TYR A 257 3.17 -56.26 15.71
C TYR A 257 3.80 -57.08 16.83
N GLY A 258 3.04 -58.08 17.30
CA GLY A 258 3.45 -58.99 18.37
C GLY A 258 4.76 -59.69 18.08
N ASN A 259 5.88 -59.11 18.51
CA ASN A 259 7.13 -59.85 18.63
C ASN A 259 7.00 -60.81 19.80
N ARG A 260 7.20 -62.12 19.52
CA ARG A 260 7.12 -63.23 20.47
C ARG A 260 7.84 -62.86 21.78
N GLY A 261 7.07 -62.53 22.83
CA GLY A 261 7.56 -62.21 24.18
C GLY A 261 7.49 -60.74 24.63
N ALA A 262 7.05 -59.80 23.79
CA ALA A 262 6.86 -58.40 24.22
C ALA A 262 5.51 -58.20 24.93
N LYS A 263 5.52 -57.50 26.08
CA LYS A 263 4.29 -57.11 26.81
C LYS A 263 3.41 -56.23 25.91
N THR A 264 2.21 -56.71 25.59
CA THR A 264 1.19 -55.91 24.90
C THR A 264 0.84 -54.67 25.72
N ILE A 265 0.71 -53.51 25.05
CA ILE A 265 0.25 -52.28 25.71
C ILE A 265 -1.17 -52.53 26.24
N PRO A 266 -1.49 -52.20 27.51
CA PRO A 266 -2.84 -52.33 28.03
C PRO A 266 -3.85 -51.56 27.16
N ILE A 267 -5.05 -52.12 26.95
CA ILE A 267 -6.09 -51.51 26.11
C ILE A 267 -6.42 -50.07 26.53
N GLN A 268 -6.33 -49.76 27.82
CA GLN A 268 -6.53 -48.41 28.33
C GLN A 268 -5.47 -47.43 27.80
N LYS A 269 -4.19 -47.81 27.83
CA LYS A 269 -3.11 -46.98 27.27
C LYS A 269 -3.19 -46.84 25.75
N GLN A 270 -3.71 -47.87 25.06
CA GLN A 270 -3.96 -47.77 23.62
C GLN A 270 -5.04 -46.72 23.32
N ARG A 271 -6.12 -46.70 24.11
CA ARG A 271 -7.16 -45.66 24.03
C ARG A 271 -6.60 -44.28 24.35
N ASP A 272 -5.80 -44.14 25.41
CA ASP A 272 -5.17 -42.87 25.75
C ASP A 272 -4.28 -42.36 24.60
N TYR A 273 -3.53 -43.25 23.95
CA TYR A 273 -2.69 -42.91 22.79
C TYR A 273 -3.51 -42.54 21.55
N LEU A 274 -4.58 -43.26 21.25
CA LEU A 274 -5.50 -42.90 20.17
C LEU A 274 -6.18 -41.55 20.43
N GLN A 275 -6.56 -41.28 21.68
CA GLN A 275 -7.12 -40.00 22.08
C GLN A 275 -6.11 -38.87 21.88
N ILE A 276 -4.85 -39.05 22.29
CA ILE A 276 -3.82 -38.02 22.07
C ILE A 276 -3.58 -37.78 20.57
N ILE A 277 -3.59 -38.82 19.74
CA ILE A 277 -3.46 -38.67 18.28
C ILE A 277 -4.65 -37.86 17.72
N HIS A 278 -5.87 -38.20 18.13
CA HIS A 278 -7.08 -37.49 17.72
C HIS A 278 -7.05 -36.03 18.16
N ASP A 279 -6.82 -35.76 19.44
CA ASP A 279 -6.73 -34.41 20.01
C ASP A 279 -5.63 -33.57 19.31
N SER A 280 -4.49 -34.19 18.98
CA SER A 280 -3.40 -33.52 18.27
C SER A 280 -3.76 -33.21 16.81
N GLY A 281 -4.54 -34.08 16.15
CA GLY A 281 -5.05 -33.88 14.80
C GLY A 281 -6.09 -32.76 14.71
N GLU A 282 -7.05 -32.76 15.64
CA GLU A 282 -8.04 -31.68 15.79
C GLU A 282 -7.36 -30.33 16.02
N HIS A 283 -6.36 -30.28 16.91
CA HIS A 283 -5.61 -29.06 17.17
C HIS A 283 -4.83 -28.56 15.93
N LEU A 284 -4.24 -29.47 15.15
CA LEU A 284 -3.55 -29.13 13.91
C LEU A 284 -4.51 -28.53 12.87
N LEU A 285 -5.72 -29.07 12.78
CA LEU A 285 -6.75 -28.59 11.88
C LEU A 285 -7.26 -27.19 12.29
N GLU A 286 -7.49 -26.96 13.58
CA GLU A 286 -7.83 -25.64 14.14
C GLU A 286 -6.76 -24.60 13.78
N LEU A 287 -5.49 -24.95 13.99
CA LEU A 287 -4.32 -24.13 13.63
C LEU A 287 -4.29 -23.76 12.14
N ILE A 288 -4.51 -24.73 11.25
CA ILE A 288 -4.52 -24.51 9.80
C ILE A 288 -5.68 -23.59 9.41
N ASN A 289 -6.87 -23.82 9.96
CA ASN A 289 -8.04 -23.00 9.68
C ASN A 289 -7.85 -21.55 10.17
N ASP A 290 -7.28 -21.34 11.36
CA ASP A 290 -6.93 -20.01 11.87
C ASP A 290 -5.96 -19.25 10.93
N ILE A 291 -4.97 -19.95 10.37
CA ILE A 291 -4.01 -19.36 9.42
C ILE A 291 -4.70 -19.01 8.09
N LEU A 292 -5.57 -19.90 7.59
CA LEU A 292 -6.31 -19.66 6.35
C LEU A 292 -7.29 -18.50 6.50
N ASP A 293 -8.02 -18.44 7.59
CA ASP A 293 -8.93 -17.34 7.92
C ASP A 293 -8.18 -16.00 7.98
N LEU A 294 -7.05 -15.96 8.70
CA LEU A 294 -6.20 -14.78 8.76
C LEU A 294 -5.74 -14.33 7.35
N SER A 295 -5.26 -15.28 6.53
CA SER A 295 -4.79 -15.01 5.18
C SER A 295 -5.89 -14.45 4.27
N GLN A 296 -7.10 -15.00 4.35
CA GLN A 296 -8.25 -14.53 3.57
C GLN A 296 -8.69 -13.11 3.97
N VAL A 297 -8.68 -12.82 5.28
CA VAL A 297 -9.01 -11.49 5.80
C VAL A 297 -7.93 -10.47 5.40
N GLU A 298 -6.65 -10.80 5.49
CA GLU A 298 -5.54 -9.93 5.06
C GLU A 298 -5.54 -9.64 3.57
N ALA A 299 -5.90 -10.62 2.74
CA ALA A 299 -6.01 -10.44 1.30
C ALA A 299 -7.23 -9.58 0.89
N GLY A 300 -8.06 -9.15 1.86
CA GLY A 300 -9.32 -8.44 1.60
C GLY A 300 -10.34 -9.30 0.85
N LYS A 301 -10.17 -10.63 0.86
CA LYS A 301 -11.02 -11.59 0.14
C LYS A 301 -12.13 -12.16 1.02
N ALA A 302 -12.07 -11.96 2.33
CA ALA A 302 -13.11 -12.40 3.25
C ALA A 302 -14.40 -11.60 3.01
N VAL A 303 -15.43 -12.28 2.53
CA VAL A 303 -16.79 -11.76 2.42
C VAL A 303 -17.59 -12.31 3.60
N LEU A 304 -18.30 -11.46 4.33
CA LEU A 304 -19.22 -11.92 5.37
C LEU A 304 -20.41 -12.62 4.74
N ASN A 305 -20.76 -13.80 5.25
CA ASN A 305 -22.05 -14.40 4.94
C ASN A 305 -23.10 -13.88 5.92
N ILE A 306 -23.82 -12.84 5.54
CA ILE A 306 -24.79 -12.15 6.41
C ILE A 306 -26.10 -12.91 6.43
N GLY A 307 -26.49 -13.41 7.60
CA GLY A 307 -27.77 -14.06 7.83
C GLY A 307 -28.47 -13.55 9.10
N ASN A 308 -29.71 -13.99 9.30
CA ASN A 308 -30.48 -13.69 10.51
C ASN A 308 -30.39 -14.87 11.49
N PHE A 309 -30.06 -14.58 12.76
CA PHE A 309 -30.01 -15.60 13.80
C PHE A 309 -30.38 -15.04 15.17
N SER A 310 -30.76 -15.92 16.10
CA SER A 310 -31.09 -15.57 17.49
C SER A 310 -29.82 -15.42 18.33
N LEU A 311 -29.63 -14.26 18.95
CA LEU A 311 -28.52 -14.03 19.90
C LEU A 311 -28.66 -14.87 21.16
N SER A 312 -29.88 -15.02 21.66
CA SER A 312 -30.17 -15.81 22.86
C SER A 312 -29.85 -17.29 22.64
N LYS A 313 -30.22 -17.85 21.47
CA LYS A 313 -29.93 -19.23 21.11
C LYS A 313 -28.42 -19.46 20.95
N LEU A 314 -27.73 -18.60 20.17
CA LEU A 314 -26.30 -18.73 19.93
C LEU A 314 -25.48 -18.68 21.23
N SER A 315 -25.80 -17.74 22.12
CA SER A 315 -25.08 -17.59 23.38
C SER A 315 -25.34 -18.73 24.36
N TYR A 316 -26.55 -19.30 24.36
CA TYR A 316 -26.86 -20.50 25.13
C TYR A 316 -26.13 -21.74 24.59
N GLU A 317 -26.10 -21.94 23.28
CA GLU A 317 -25.34 -23.03 22.64
C GLU A 317 -23.85 -22.97 23.02
N LEU A 318 -23.24 -21.79 22.92
CA LEU A 318 -21.84 -21.58 23.31
C LEU A 318 -21.61 -21.85 24.80
N TRP A 319 -22.52 -21.38 25.66
CA TRP A 319 -22.42 -21.64 27.09
C TRP A 319 -22.46 -23.14 27.41
N GLN A 320 -23.34 -23.89 26.75
CA GLN A 320 -23.41 -25.35 26.90
C GLN A 320 -22.12 -26.04 26.43
N THR A 321 -21.56 -25.65 25.29
CA THR A 321 -20.31 -26.22 24.77
C THR A 321 -19.13 -26.03 25.74
N PHE A 322 -19.04 -24.88 26.41
CA PHE A 322 -17.93 -24.58 27.32
C PHE A 322 -18.15 -25.07 28.75
N ARG A 323 -19.35 -25.57 29.09
CA ARG A 323 -19.69 -25.99 30.44
C ARG A 323 -18.77 -27.09 30.96
N GLU A 324 -18.61 -28.18 30.19
CA GLU A 324 -17.75 -29.30 30.58
C GLU A 324 -16.28 -28.88 30.72
N LYS A 325 -15.81 -28.02 29.81
CA LYS A 325 -14.44 -27.48 29.85
C LYS A 325 -14.21 -26.59 31.07
N ALA A 326 -15.20 -25.79 31.46
CA ALA A 326 -15.14 -24.96 32.66
C ALA A 326 -15.17 -25.81 33.94
N GLU A 327 -16.05 -26.82 34.01
CA GLU A 327 -16.13 -27.77 35.12
C GLU A 327 -14.82 -28.55 35.31
N LYS A 328 -14.20 -29.02 34.21
CA LYS A 328 -12.89 -29.71 34.23
C LYS A 328 -11.75 -28.82 34.73
N ASN A 329 -11.82 -27.51 34.48
CA ASN A 329 -10.83 -26.54 34.97
C ASN A 329 -11.21 -25.94 36.33
N GLU A 330 -12.29 -26.40 36.96
CA GLU A 330 -12.82 -25.88 38.23
C GLU A 330 -13.18 -24.39 38.20
N VAL A 331 -13.65 -23.89 37.05
CA VAL A 331 -14.06 -22.49 36.84
C VAL A 331 -15.57 -22.37 36.75
N LYS A 332 -16.17 -21.42 37.48
CA LYS A 332 -17.62 -21.16 37.43
C LYS A 332 -17.99 -20.35 36.19
N LEU A 333 -18.70 -20.96 35.23
CA LEU A 333 -19.19 -20.28 34.02
C LEU A 333 -20.65 -19.83 34.19
N THR A 334 -20.92 -18.52 34.02
CA THR A 334 -22.26 -17.93 34.15
C THR A 334 -22.68 -17.24 32.84
N LEU A 335 -23.96 -17.35 32.47
CA LEU A 335 -24.56 -16.68 31.31
C LEU A 335 -25.57 -15.65 31.78
N GLU A 336 -25.41 -14.40 31.34
CA GLU A 336 -26.33 -13.29 31.61
C GLU A 336 -26.81 -12.69 30.28
N GLN A 337 -28.12 -12.73 30.04
CA GLN A 337 -28.73 -12.23 28.80
C GLN A 337 -29.67 -11.06 29.11
N THR A 338 -29.40 -9.90 28.50
CA THR A 338 -30.29 -8.73 28.52
C THR A 338 -30.76 -8.48 27.09
N ILE A 339 -31.66 -9.33 26.61
CA ILE A 339 -32.19 -9.32 25.25
C ILE A 339 -33.71 -9.26 25.35
N ASN A 340 -34.33 -8.24 24.74
CA ASN A 340 -35.78 -8.21 24.59
C ASN A 340 -36.17 -9.23 23.49
N PRO A 341 -37.11 -10.17 23.75
CA PRO A 341 -37.53 -11.17 22.77
C PRO A 341 -37.96 -10.60 21.41
N GLN A 342 -38.41 -9.34 21.36
CA GLN A 342 -38.82 -8.67 20.12
C GLN A 342 -37.66 -8.26 19.20
N ILE A 343 -36.42 -8.22 19.72
CA ILE A 343 -35.22 -7.78 18.98
C ILE A 343 -34.09 -8.83 19.05
N ASP A 344 -34.43 -10.07 19.39
CA ASP A 344 -33.49 -11.19 19.55
C ASP A 344 -32.86 -11.63 18.22
N ILE A 345 -33.58 -11.45 17.11
CA ILE A 345 -33.06 -11.70 15.76
C ILE A 345 -32.02 -10.62 15.43
N PHE A 346 -30.80 -11.06 15.15
CA PHE A 346 -29.67 -10.24 14.78
C PHE A 346 -29.16 -10.61 13.40
N THR A 347 -28.78 -9.59 12.64
CA THR A 347 -28.31 -9.72 11.26
C THR A 347 -26.79 -9.54 11.22
N ALA A 348 -26.07 -10.63 11.05
CA ALA A 348 -24.60 -10.67 10.95
C ALA A 348 -24.15 -12.04 10.41
N ASP A 349 -22.84 -12.27 10.32
CA ASP A 349 -22.32 -13.61 10.03
C ASP A 349 -22.28 -14.46 11.32
N GLN A 350 -23.25 -15.37 11.46
CA GLN A 350 -23.39 -16.22 12.65
C GLN A 350 -22.12 -17.03 12.93
N ARG A 351 -21.45 -17.56 11.88
CA ARG A 351 -20.26 -18.39 12.03
C ARG A 351 -19.10 -17.57 12.59
N ARG A 352 -18.90 -16.35 12.07
CA ARG A 352 -17.84 -15.44 12.55
C ARG A 352 -18.13 -14.88 13.94
N VAL A 353 -19.39 -14.57 14.25
CA VAL A 353 -19.78 -14.16 15.62
C VAL A 353 -19.56 -15.30 16.61
N LYS A 354 -19.89 -16.54 16.25
CA LYS A 354 -19.59 -17.72 17.05
C LYS A 354 -18.08 -17.86 17.31
N GLN A 355 -17.26 -17.66 16.29
CA GLN A 355 -15.79 -17.71 16.37
C GLN A 355 -15.21 -16.65 17.32
N ILE A 356 -15.70 -15.41 17.23
CA ILE A 356 -15.32 -14.32 18.15
C ILE A 356 -15.60 -14.72 19.61
N LEU A 357 -16.81 -15.18 19.90
CA LEU A 357 -17.21 -15.54 21.27
C LEU A 357 -16.48 -16.78 21.77
N PHE A 358 -16.27 -17.78 20.91
CA PHE A 358 -15.50 -18.96 21.24
C PHE A 358 -14.07 -18.61 21.66
N ASN A 359 -13.41 -17.73 20.92
CA ASN A 359 -12.05 -17.26 21.24
C ASN A 359 -11.99 -16.53 22.58
N LEU A 360 -12.94 -15.64 22.86
CA LEU A 360 -12.98 -14.89 24.12
C LEU A 360 -13.28 -15.80 25.32
N LEU A 361 -14.26 -16.71 25.21
CA LEU A 361 -14.62 -17.65 26.27
C LEU A 361 -13.53 -18.66 26.56
N SER A 362 -12.92 -19.22 25.51
CA SER A 362 -11.81 -20.16 25.65
C SER A 362 -10.63 -19.50 26.38
N ASN A 363 -10.31 -18.26 26.03
CA ASN A 363 -9.28 -17.47 26.74
C ASN A 363 -9.67 -17.18 28.20
N GLY A 364 -10.91 -16.76 28.45
CA GLY A 364 -11.39 -16.49 29.81
C GLY A 364 -11.27 -17.71 30.73
N ILE A 365 -11.69 -18.89 30.26
CA ILE A 365 -11.58 -20.14 31.02
C ILE A 365 -10.11 -20.56 31.18
N LYS A 366 -9.32 -20.44 30.11
CA LYS A 366 -7.90 -20.84 30.08
C LYS A 366 -7.05 -20.07 31.11
N PHE A 367 -7.25 -18.76 31.21
CA PHE A 367 -6.43 -17.87 32.05
C PHE A 367 -7.02 -17.57 33.43
N THR A 368 -8.14 -18.21 33.77
CA THR A 368 -8.74 -18.14 35.11
C THR A 368 -8.27 -19.32 35.97
N PRO A 369 -7.67 -19.08 37.16
CA PRO A 369 -7.30 -20.14 38.08
C PRO A 369 -8.50 -20.95 38.61
N SER A 370 -8.24 -22.17 39.08
CA SER A 370 -9.23 -23.03 39.75
C SER A 370 -9.94 -22.29 40.89
N GLY A 371 -11.27 -22.35 40.93
CA GLY A 371 -12.13 -21.62 41.86
C GLY A 371 -12.52 -20.21 41.41
N GLY A 372 -12.01 -19.73 40.27
CA GLY A 372 -12.42 -18.45 39.66
C GLY A 372 -13.75 -18.52 38.91
N SER A 373 -14.16 -17.41 38.32
CA SER A 373 -15.41 -17.31 37.55
C SER A 373 -15.24 -16.58 36.22
N VAL A 374 -16.00 -17.03 35.22
CA VAL A 374 -16.13 -16.39 33.91
C VAL A 374 -17.61 -16.12 33.64
N ILE A 375 -17.93 -14.90 33.20
CA ILE A 375 -19.30 -14.45 32.93
C ILE A 375 -19.40 -14.02 31.47
N LEU A 376 -20.34 -14.62 30.74
CA LEU A 376 -20.75 -14.16 29.41
C LEU A 376 -21.99 -13.28 29.53
N LYS A 377 -21.83 -11.98 29.27
CA LYS A 377 -22.93 -11.01 29.19
C LYS A 377 -23.26 -10.73 27.73
N VAL A 378 -24.53 -10.88 27.36
CA VAL A 378 -25.03 -10.57 26.02
C VAL A 378 -26.15 -9.55 26.12
N ILE A 379 -25.93 -8.38 25.52
CA ILE A 379 -26.84 -7.25 25.57
C ILE A 379 -27.21 -6.86 24.15
N ARG A 380 -28.51 -6.69 23.89
CA ARG A 380 -29.02 -6.21 22.60
C ARG A 380 -29.59 -4.80 22.76
N ASP A 381 -28.90 -3.82 22.17
CA ASP A 381 -29.34 -2.41 22.16
C ASP A 381 -29.66 -1.97 20.73
N LYS A 382 -30.96 -1.93 20.39
CA LYS A 382 -31.49 -1.53 19.07
C LYS A 382 -30.80 -2.23 17.90
N ASN A 383 -29.83 -1.56 17.28
CA ASN A 383 -29.11 -2.04 16.12
C ASN A 383 -27.73 -2.60 16.45
N THR A 384 -27.29 -2.59 17.71
CA THR A 384 -25.98 -3.09 18.14
C THR A 384 -26.14 -4.30 19.07
N ALA A 385 -25.31 -5.32 18.88
CA ALA A 385 -25.13 -6.42 19.82
C ALA A 385 -23.84 -6.19 20.61
N ILE A 386 -23.92 -6.27 21.93
CA ILE A 386 -22.78 -6.10 22.83
C ILE A 386 -22.55 -7.42 23.54
N PHE A 387 -21.34 -7.95 23.39
CA PHE A 387 -20.89 -9.17 24.05
C PHE A 387 -19.75 -8.81 25.00
N GLN A 388 -19.87 -9.24 26.24
CA GLN A 388 -18.86 -8.97 27.26
C GLN A 388 -18.48 -10.27 27.96
N VAL A 389 -17.19 -10.58 27.97
CA VAL A 389 -16.62 -11.75 28.66
C VAL A 389 -15.78 -11.22 29.82
N GLU A 390 -16.26 -11.46 31.03
CA GLU A 390 -15.58 -11.08 32.28
C GLU A 390 -14.94 -12.32 32.90
N ASP A 391 -13.67 -12.24 33.24
CA ASP A 391 -12.93 -13.29 33.94
C ASP A 391 -12.34 -12.75 35.23
N THR A 392 -12.18 -13.61 36.24
CA THR A 392 -11.44 -13.30 37.48
C THR A 392 -10.02 -13.86 37.44
N GLY A 393 -9.40 -13.87 36.26
CA GLY A 393 -8.11 -14.49 36.01
C GLY A 393 -6.91 -13.65 36.43
N ILE A 394 -5.75 -13.97 35.87
CA ILE A 394 -4.46 -13.34 36.19
C ILE A 394 -4.43 -11.83 35.87
N GLY A 395 -5.34 -11.35 35.03
CA GLY A 395 -5.35 -9.97 34.54
C GLY A 395 -4.15 -9.63 33.65
N ILE A 396 -4.20 -8.45 33.04
CA ILE A 396 -3.26 -7.98 32.02
C ILE A 396 -2.73 -6.61 32.44
N SER A 397 -1.42 -6.39 32.34
CA SER A 397 -0.81 -5.10 32.70
C SER A 397 -1.06 -4.04 31.63
N GLU A 398 -1.05 -2.76 32.00
CA GLU A 398 -1.23 -1.62 31.06
C GLU A 398 -0.21 -1.63 29.92
N GLU A 399 1.03 -2.04 30.20
CA GLU A 399 2.10 -2.14 29.20
C GLU A 399 1.83 -3.23 28.16
N GLN A 400 1.06 -4.26 28.53
CA GLN A 400 0.76 -5.41 27.68
C GLN A 400 -0.52 -5.23 26.85
N LYS A 401 -1.43 -4.33 27.24
CA LYS A 401 -2.69 -4.09 26.50
C LYS A 401 -2.50 -3.75 25.01
N PRO A 402 -1.54 -2.89 24.61
CA PRO A 402 -1.30 -2.59 23.19
C PRO A 402 -0.80 -3.78 22.36
N LEU A 403 -0.35 -4.84 23.04
CA LEU A 403 0.26 -6.02 22.44
C LEU A 403 -0.75 -7.18 22.27
N LEU A 404 -1.89 -7.15 22.96
CA LEU A 404 -2.90 -8.23 22.95
C LEU A 404 -3.45 -8.58 21.58
N PHE A 405 -3.67 -7.56 20.75
CA PHE A 405 -4.22 -7.72 19.41
C PHE A 405 -3.13 -7.76 18.33
N LYS A 406 -1.85 -7.75 18.73
CA LYS A 406 -0.76 -7.98 17.79
C LYS A 406 -0.68 -9.47 17.51
N LYS A 407 -0.53 -9.78 16.22
CA LYS A 407 -0.47 -11.15 15.72
C LYS A 407 0.74 -11.85 16.32
N PHE A 408 0.56 -13.12 16.70
CA PHE A 408 1.64 -14.00 17.17
C PHE A 408 2.33 -13.53 18.46
N GLN A 409 1.74 -12.57 19.17
CA GLN A 409 2.29 -12.08 20.41
C GLN A 409 1.65 -12.81 21.58
N GLN A 410 2.46 -13.61 22.27
CA GLN A 410 2.09 -14.17 23.56
C GLN A 410 2.69 -13.29 24.66
N LEU A 411 1.93 -13.03 25.71
CA LEU A 411 2.43 -12.28 26.87
C LEU A 411 3.33 -13.19 27.71
N ASP A 412 4.55 -12.77 28.04
CA ASP A 412 5.41 -13.57 28.93
C ASP A 412 4.78 -13.65 30.33
N SER A 413 4.22 -14.82 30.66
CA SER A 413 3.66 -15.13 31.99
C SER A 413 4.11 -16.53 32.41
N PRO A 414 4.41 -16.76 33.70
CA PRO A 414 4.74 -18.09 34.22
C PRO A 414 3.66 -19.15 33.90
N TYR A 415 2.40 -18.73 33.69
CA TYR A 415 1.30 -19.58 33.24
C TYR A 415 1.42 -20.02 31.76
N ASN A 416 2.04 -19.23 30.88
CA ASN A 416 2.17 -19.56 29.46
C ASN A 416 3.15 -20.69 29.18
N ARG A 417 4.04 -21.03 30.11
CA ARG A 417 4.92 -22.20 29.98
C ARG A 417 4.19 -23.53 30.11
N GLN A 418 2.98 -23.53 30.67
CA GLN A 418 2.18 -24.75 30.87
C GLN A 418 1.03 -24.91 29.85
N GLN A 419 0.65 -23.84 29.12
CA GLN A 419 -0.51 -23.89 28.24
C GLN A 419 -0.24 -23.21 26.88
N SER A 420 0.01 -24.03 25.85
CA SER A 420 0.23 -23.62 24.46
C SER A 420 -0.96 -22.85 23.85
N GLY A 421 -0.68 -21.94 22.93
CA GLY A 421 -1.70 -21.21 22.17
C GLY A 421 -1.06 -20.46 21.01
N THR A 422 -1.79 -20.25 19.93
CA THR A 422 -1.23 -19.79 18.64
C THR A 422 -0.85 -18.30 18.62
N GLY A 423 -1.34 -17.52 19.59
CA GLY A 423 -1.22 -16.06 19.59
C GLY A 423 -2.05 -15.37 18.48
N LEU A 424 -2.92 -16.11 17.80
CA LEU A 424 -3.76 -15.61 16.71
C LEU A 424 -5.18 -15.25 17.15
N GLY A 425 -5.74 -15.95 18.13
CA GLY A 425 -7.16 -15.85 18.46
C GLY A 425 -7.67 -14.43 18.72
N LEU A 426 -6.93 -13.61 19.49
CA LEU A 426 -7.33 -12.21 19.74
C LEU A 426 -7.11 -11.30 18.54
N ALA A 427 -6.04 -11.50 17.76
CA ALA A 427 -5.80 -10.73 16.54
C ALA A 427 -6.88 -11.01 15.48
N LEU A 428 -7.27 -12.28 15.31
CA LEU A 428 -8.38 -12.69 14.45
C LEU A 428 -9.71 -12.14 14.96
N THR A 429 -9.94 -12.21 16.28
CA THR A 429 -11.14 -11.63 16.90
C THR A 429 -11.27 -10.14 16.56
N LYS A 430 -10.19 -9.37 16.70
CA LYS A 430 -10.20 -7.94 16.33
C LYS A 430 -10.52 -7.74 14.85
N GLN A 431 -9.88 -8.48 13.95
CA GLN A 431 -10.12 -8.35 12.53
C GLN A 431 -11.56 -8.73 12.14
N LEU A 432 -12.11 -9.81 12.70
CA LEU A 432 -13.50 -10.20 12.44
C LEU A 432 -14.48 -9.15 12.95
N VAL A 433 -14.22 -8.56 14.12
CA VAL A 433 -15.01 -7.46 14.68
C VAL A 433 -14.95 -6.22 13.78
N GLU A 434 -13.76 -5.83 13.33
CA GLU A 434 -13.56 -4.69 12.41
C GLU A 434 -14.23 -4.93 11.05
N LEU A 435 -14.21 -6.18 10.55
CA LEU A 435 -14.84 -6.56 9.29
C LEU A 435 -16.37 -6.51 9.37
N HIS A 436 -16.95 -6.69 10.56
CA HIS A 436 -18.35 -6.38 10.87
C HIS A 436 -18.60 -4.89 11.16
N GLY A 437 -17.61 -4.01 11.03
CA GLY A 437 -17.73 -2.59 11.39
C GLY A 437 -17.93 -2.34 12.89
N GLY A 438 -17.56 -3.32 13.72
CA GLY A 438 -17.64 -3.25 15.18
C GLY A 438 -16.36 -2.79 15.86
N ILE A 439 -16.37 -2.80 17.19
CA ILE A 439 -15.24 -2.39 18.04
C ILE A 439 -15.02 -3.42 19.15
N VAL A 440 -13.76 -3.69 19.50
CA VAL A 440 -13.36 -4.50 20.66
C VAL A 440 -12.57 -3.65 21.66
N GLU A 441 -12.95 -3.72 22.94
CA GLU A 441 -12.36 -2.99 24.07
C GLU A 441 -11.93 -3.99 25.15
N VAL A 442 -10.90 -3.64 25.92
CA VAL A 442 -10.41 -4.47 27.02
C VAL A 442 -10.15 -3.63 28.27
N GLU A 443 -10.77 -4.03 29.36
CA GLU A 443 -10.52 -3.51 30.71
C GLU A 443 -9.92 -4.64 31.54
N SER A 444 -8.76 -4.41 32.14
CA SER A 444 -8.06 -5.46 32.88
C SER A 444 -7.07 -4.84 33.84
N ALA A 445 -6.88 -5.51 34.98
CA ALA A 445 -5.87 -5.17 35.98
C ALA A 445 -5.26 -6.46 36.55
N VAL A 446 -3.95 -6.44 36.79
CA VAL A 446 -3.20 -7.63 37.27
C VAL A 446 -3.81 -8.16 38.57
N ASN A 447 -4.11 -9.46 38.60
CA ASN A 447 -4.79 -10.22 39.68
C ASN A 447 -6.25 -9.84 39.96
N PHE A 448 -6.86 -8.96 39.18
CA PHE A 448 -8.29 -8.63 39.28
C PHE A 448 -9.11 -9.19 38.11
N GLY A 449 -8.46 -9.83 37.14
CA GLY A 449 -9.10 -10.39 35.96
C GLY A 449 -9.22 -9.41 34.79
N SER A 450 -9.96 -9.81 33.76
CA SER A 450 -10.14 -9.04 32.54
C SER A 450 -11.59 -9.01 32.08
N THR A 451 -11.91 -8.00 31.30
CA THR A 451 -13.23 -7.77 30.71
C THR A 451 -13.03 -7.40 29.26
N PHE A 452 -13.42 -8.29 28.36
CA PHE A 452 -13.40 -8.05 26.93
C PHE A 452 -14.80 -7.68 26.46
N THR A 453 -14.93 -6.51 25.82
CA THR A 453 -16.21 -5.99 25.32
C THR A 453 -16.16 -5.89 23.80
N VAL A 454 -17.05 -6.60 23.11
CA VAL A 454 -17.22 -6.55 21.66
C VAL A 454 -18.57 -5.93 21.33
N LYS A 455 -18.56 -4.89 20.49
CA LYS A 455 -19.75 -4.18 20.01
C LYS A 455 -19.88 -4.39 18.50
N LEU A 456 -20.92 -5.09 18.05
CA LEU A 456 -21.18 -5.35 16.63
C LEU A 456 -22.44 -4.62 16.16
N PRO A 457 -22.38 -3.77 15.13
CA PRO A 457 -23.58 -3.25 14.49
C PRO A 457 -24.26 -4.36 13.66
N ALA A 458 -25.59 -4.33 13.61
CA ALA A 458 -26.36 -5.18 12.73
C ALA A 458 -26.05 -4.78 11.28
N GLN A 459 -25.80 -5.79 10.46
CA GLN A 459 -25.49 -5.63 9.06
C GLN A 459 -26.77 -5.40 8.27
N THR A 460 -26.65 -4.69 7.15
CA THR A 460 -27.78 -4.54 6.24
C THR A 460 -27.87 -5.77 5.37
N LEU A 461 -29.00 -6.48 5.38
CA LEU A 461 -29.26 -7.55 4.42
C LEU A 461 -29.20 -6.94 3.01
N SER A 462 -28.18 -7.29 2.23
CA SER A 462 -28.28 -7.14 0.79
C SER A 462 -29.33 -8.14 0.35
N LEU A 463 -30.51 -7.65 -0.08
CA LEU A 463 -31.61 -8.47 -0.58
C LEU A 463 -31.12 -9.35 -1.75
N LYS A 464 -30.71 -10.57 -1.42
CA LYS A 464 -30.84 -11.74 -2.28
C LYS A 464 -31.64 -12.75 -1.47
N ASN A 465 -32.76 -13.13 -2.06
CA ASN A 465 -33.89 -13.78 -1.42
C ASN A 465 -33.49 -15.03 -0.62
N GLU A 466 -33.86 -15.04 0.65
CA GLU A 466 -34.09 -16.26 1.44
C GLU A 466 -35.58 -16.60 1.35
N GLU A 467 -35.91 -17.73 0.75
CA GLU A 467 -36.82 -18.65 1.42
C GLU A 467 -36.04 -19.95 1.54
N LEU A 468 -35.88 -20.46 2.76
CA LEU A 468 -36.13 -21.86 3.08
C LEU A 468 -36.13 -22.06 4.61
N THR A 469 -37.28 -22.56 5.02
CA THR A 469 -37.75 -22.97 6.34
C THR A 469 -36.79 -23.83 7.17
N GLN A 470 -36.81 -23.55 8.47
CA GLN A 470 -36.29 -24.38 9.55
C GLN A 470 -36.83 -25.81 9.50
N LYS A 471 -35.96 -26.80 9.67
CA LYS A 471 -36.32 -28.13 10.20
C LYS A 471 -35.39 -28.47 11.36
N GLU A 472 -36.01 -28.76 12.50
CA GLU A 472 -35.37 -29.15 13.75
C GLU A 472 -34.91 -30.61 13.68
N GLU A 473 -33.69 -30.88 14.18
CA GLU A 473 -33.13 -32.22 14.37
C GLU A 473 -33.73 -32.85 15.63
N ASN A 474 -34.39 -33.99 15.47
CA ASN A 474 -34.66 -34.93 16.56
C ASN A 474 -33.63 -36.06 16.49
N SER A 475 -32.81 -36.15 17.54
CA SER A 475 -31.93 -37.27 17.80
C SER A 475 -32.72 -38.45 18.35
N SER A 476 -32.65 -39.61 17.70
CA SER A 476 -32.53 -40.95 18.32
C SER A 476 -32.82 -42.10 17.33
N ASN A 477 -31.80 -42.90 17.03
CA ASN A 477 -31.75 -44.36 17.20
C ASN A 477 -30.71 -44.97 16.25
N ILE A 478 -29.63 -45.51 16.82
CA ILE A 478 -28.68 -46.37 16.11
C ILE A 478 -29.40 -47.72 15.87
N LEU A 479 -30.18 -47.76 14.79
CA LEU A 479 -30.66 -49.00 14.19
C LEU A 479 -29.54 -49.56 13.32
N SER A 480 -29.32 -50.86 13.39
CA SER A 480 -28.40 -51.60 12.54
C SER A 480 -28.81 -51.44 11.07
N LEU A 481 -28.17 -50.51 10.36
CA LEU A 481 -28.37 -50.28 8.94
C LEU A 481 -27.95 -51.55 8.18
N GLN A 482 -28.84 -52.12 7.37
CA GLN A 482 -28.53 -53.24 6.47
C GLN A 482 -28.70 -52.76 5.02
N GLY A 483 -27.63 -52.78 4.23
CA GLY A 483 -27.66 -52.32 2.86
C GLY A 483 -26.29 -52.36 2.19
N SER A 484 -26.28 -52.32 0.86
CA SER A 484 -25.08 -52.19 0.02
C SER A 484 -24.87 -50.72 -0.33
N VAL A 485 -23.71 -50.14 -0.04
CA VAL A 485 -23.35 -48.76 -0.42
C VAL A 485 -22.19 -48.82 -1.41
N VAL A 486 -22.27 -48.09 -2.51
CA VAL A 486 -21.14 -47.93 -3.43
C VAL A 486 -20.42 -46.63 -3.11
N LEU A 487 -19.10 -46.69 -2.92
CA LEU A 487 -18.25 -45.52 -2.73
C LEU A 487 -17.39 -45.33 -3.97
N ILE A 488 -17.43 -44.15 -4.59
CA ILE A 488 -16.61 -43.77 -5.74
C ILE A 488 -15.66 -42.67 -5.29
N GLU A 489 -14.42 -43.04 -5.01
CA GLU A 489 -13.38 -42.16 -4.44
C GLU A 489 -12.02 -42.64 -4.95
N GLN A 490 -11.15 -41.71 -5.36
CA GLN A 490 -9.83 -42.05 -5.90
C GLN A 490 -8.76 -42.12 -4.81
N GLU A 491 -8.93 -41.37 -3.71
CA GLU A 491 -7.95 -41.33 -2.63
C GLU A 491 -8.13 -42.55 -1.71
N GLU A 492 -7.23 -43.53 -1.83
CA GLU A 492 -7.25 -44.79 -1.09
C GLU A 492 -7.37 -44.60 0.43
N ASP A 493 -6.66 -43.63 1.00
CA ASP A 493 -6.70 -43.34 2.44
C ASP A 493 -8.09 -42.86 2.89
N ILE A 494 -8.70 -41.93 2.14
CA ILE A 494 -10.06 -41.42 2.42
C ILE A 494 -11.08 -42.55 2.24
N ALA A 495 -10.98 -43.29 1.14
CA ALA A 495 -11.89 -44.37 0.84
C ALA A 495 -11.85 -45.48 1.89
N THR A 496 -10.66 -45.83 2.37
CA THR A 496 -10.46 -46.84 3.42
C THR A 496 -11.14 -46.41 4.72
N VAL A 497 -10.96 -45.16 5.15
CA VAL A 497 -11.58 -44.63 6.37
C VAL A 497 -13.11 -44.62 6.25
N ILE A 498 -13.65 -44.19 5.11
CA ILE A 498 -15.11 -44.22 4.88
C ILE A 498 -15.64 -45.65 4.89
N CYS A 499 -14.94 -46.59 4.24
CA CYS A 499 -15.32 -48.00 4.20
C CYS A 499 -15.33 -48.61 5.61
N ASP A 500 -14.29 -48.38 6.40
CA ASP A 500 -14.17 -48.91 7.75
C ASP A 500 -15.29 -48.42 8.67
N ILE A 501 -15.63 -47.13 8.57
CA ILE A 501 -16.68 -46.52 9.39
C ILE A 501 -18.08 -47.01 9.02
N LEU A 502 -18.41 -47.01 7.73
CA LEU A 502 -19.72 -47.48 7.26
C LEU A 502 -19.88 -49.00 7.50
N THR A 503 -18.80 -49.76 7.38
CA THR A 503 -18.78 -51.19 7.73
C THR A 503 -18.96 -51.42 9.23
N ALA A 504 -18.31 -50.61 10.07
CA ALA A 504 -18.51 -50.64 11.52
C ALA A 504 -19.96 -50.27 11.93
N ALA A 505 -20.63 -49.44 11.13
CA ALA A 505 -22.05 -49.09 11.27
C ALA A 505 -23.03 -50.18 10.74
N GLY A 506 -22.52 -51.25 10.10
CA GLY A 506 -23.32 -52.40 9.63
C GLY A 506 -23.61 -52.45 8.13
N LEU A 507 -23.16 -51.45 7.35
CA LEU A 507 -23.34 -51.40 5.90
C LEU A 507 -22.28 -52.22 5.16
N LYS A 508 -22.62 -52.77 3.98
CA LYS A 508 -21.64 -53.37 3.07
C LYS A 508 -21.19 -52.32 2.08
N VAL A 509 -19.93 -51.91 2.14
CA VAL A 509 -19.39 -50.90 1.20
C VAL A 509 -18.64 -51.60 0.06
N VAL A 510 -18.95 -51.22 -1.18
CA VAL A 510 -18.18 -51.58 -2.37
C VAL A 510 -17.48 -50.32 -2.87
N TRP A 511 -16.17 -50.30 -2.78
CA TRP A 511 -15.35 -49.18 -3.23
C TRP A 511 -14.95 -49.34 -4.71
N ILE A 512 -15.14 -48.28 -5.48
CA ILE A 512 -14.78 -48.14 -6.88
C ILE A 512 -13.79 -46.98 -7.00
N ILE A 513 -12.62 -47.26 -7.57
CA ILE A 513 -11.52 -46.28 -7.69
C ILE A 513 -11.70 -45.40 -8.93
N GLU A 514 -12.18 -45.97 -10.03
CA GLU A 514 -12.25 -45.30 -11.33
C GLU A 514 -13.69 -44.94 -11.73
N GLY A 515 -13.94 -43.66 -12.01
CA GLY A 515 -15.24 -43.17 -12.45
C GLY A 515 -15.76 -43.78 -13.75
N SER A 516 -14.85 -44.20 -14.65
CA SER A 516 -15.15 -44.77 -15.97
C SER A 516 -15.95 -46.08 -15.93
N THR A 517 -15.76 -46.90 -14.89
CA THR A 517 -16.48 -48.17 -14.69
C THR A 517 -17.57 -48.06 -13.63
N ALA A 518 -17.67 -46.90 -12.98
CA ALA A 518 -18.50 -46.71 -11.81
C ALA A 518 -19.98 -46.84 -12.11
N VAL A 519 -20.46 -46.33 -13.24
CA VAL A 519 -21.88 -46.42 -13.63
C VAL A 519 -22.29 -47.87 -13.88
N GLU A 520 -21.54 -48.62 -14.70
CA GLU A 520 -21.83 -50.03 -15.02
C GLU A 520 -21.84 -50.91 -13.76
N GLN A 521 -20.83 -50.75 -12.89
CA GLN A 521 -20.72 -51.50 -11.65
C GLN A 521 -21.82 -51.14 -10.65
N THR A 522 -22.14 -49.85 -10.51
CA THR A 522 -23.22 -49.40 -9.62
C THR A 522 -24.58 -49.96 -10.04
N ILE A 523 -24.87 -50.02 -11.34
CA ILE A 523 -26.11 -50.62 -11.87
C ILE A 523 -26.17 -52.13 -11.54
N LEU A 524 -25.06 -52.86 -11.69
CA LEU A 524 -25.00 -54.28 -11.37
C LEU A 524 -25.18 -54.57 -9.87
N LEU A 525 -24.66 -53.68 -9.01
CA LEU A 525 -24.63 -53.87 -7.56
C LEU A 525 -25.94 -53.48 -6.85
N GLN A 526 -26.82 -52.72 -7.52
CA GLN A 526 -28.09 -52.20 -6.99
C GLN A 526 -27.98 -51.73 -5.52
N PRO A 527 -27.09 -50.76 -5.21
CA PRO A 527 -26.90 -50.30 -3.85
C PRO A 527 -28.08 -49.49 -3.33
N VAL A 528 -28.21 -49.39 -2.01
CA VAL A 528 -29.18 -48.50 -1.35
C VAL A 528 -28.72 -47.04 -1.40
N ALA A 529 -27.40 -46.81 -1.41
CA ALA A 529 -26.81 -45.49 -1.56
C ALA A 529 -25.49 -45.52 -2.34
N VAL A 530 -25.16 -44.40 -2.97
CA VAL A 530 -23.92 -44.17 -3.72
C VAL A 530 -23.29 -42.90 -3.19
N ILE A 531 -22.02 -42.97 -2.79
CA ILE A 531 -21.20 -41.83 -2.40
C ILE A 531 -20.25 -41.53 -3.55
N VAL A 532 -20.26 -40.30 -4.07
CA VAL A 532 -19.49 -39.91 -5.26
C VAL A 532 -18.60 -38.71 -4.94
N ASP A 533 -17.29 -38.84 -5.12
CA ASP A 533 -16.40 -37.68 -5.19
C ASP A 533 -16.61 -36.92 -6.51
N MET A 534 -16.74 -35.59 -6.43
CA MET A 534 -16.82 -34.74 -7.63
C MET A 534 -15.49 -34.67 -8.36
N GLN A 535 -14.37 -34.80 -7.66
CA GLN A 535 -13.04 -34.66 -8.24
C GLN A 535 -12.43 -36.02 -8.58
N LEU A 536 -12.97 -36.66 -9.63
CA LEU A 536 -12.47 -37.94 -10.14
C LEU A 536 -11.68 -37.78 -11.45
N PRO A 537 -10.62 -38.58 -11.66
CA PRO A 537 -9.85 -38.55 -12.89
C PRO A 537 -10.59 -39.33 -13.99
N GLY A 538 -10.66 -38.74 -15.19
CA GLY A 538 -11.22 -39.37 -16.39
C GLY A 538 -12.71 -39.08 -16.64
N MET A 539 -13.56 -39.13 -15.61
CA MET A 539 -15.00 -38.84 -15.72
C MET A 539 -15.43 -37.98 -14.53
N ASP A 540 -16.10 -36.86 -14.80
CA ASP A 540 -16.57 -35.93 -13.77
C ASP A 540 -17.68 -36.58 -12.93
N GLY A 541 -17.66 -36.39 -11.61
CA GLY A 541 -18.70 -36.90 -10.70
C GLY A 541 -20.11 -36.44 -11.12
N VAL A 542 -20.23 -35.26 -11.74
CA VAL A 542 -21.49 -34.79 -12.35
C VAL A 542 -22.02 -35.79 -13.39
N GLU A 543 -21.15 -36.24 -14.29
CA GLU A 543 -21.51 -37.09 -15.42
C GLU A 543 -21.96 -38.47 -14.93
N ILE A 544 -21.29 -39.01 -13.90
CA ILE A 544 -21.65 -40.26 -13.24
C ILE A 544 -23.06 -40.16 -12.63
N ILE A 545 -23.35 -39.08 -11.91
CA ILE A 545 -24.65 -38.89 -11.26
C ILE A 545 -25.77 -38.75 -12.29
N GLN A 546 -25.55 -37.97 -13.37
CA GLN A 546 -26.52 -37.81 -14.45
C GLN A 546 -26.81 -39.14 -15.17
N GLN A 547 -25.78 -39.96 -15.41
CA GLN A 547 -25.95 -41.28 -16.02
C GLN A 547 -26.66 -42.27 -15.09
N LEU A 548 -26.38 -42.23 -13.78
CA LEU A 548 -27.08 -43.06 -12.79
C LEU A 548 -28.56 -42.70 -12.66
N ARG A 549 -28.90 -41.40 -12.79
CA ARG A 549 -30.30 -40.92 -12.74
C ARG A 549 -31.09 -41.19 -14.01
N THR A 550 -30.44 -41.26 -15.17
CA THR A 550 -31.09 -41.53 -16.46
C THR A 550 -31.29 -43.02 -16.73
N THR A 551 -30.50 -43.90 -16.09
CA THR A 551 -30.46 -45.35 -16.40
C THR A 551 -31.30 -46.21 -15.47
N ASN A 552 -31.62 -45.75 -14.24
CA ASN A 552 -32.39 -46.53 -13.26
C ASN A 552 -33.88 -46.13 -13.26
N SER A 553 -34.79 -47.12 -13.36
CA SER A 553 -36.24 -46.88 -13.48
C SER A 553 -37.13 -47.63 -12.48
N SER A 554 -36.57 -48.36 -11.49
CA SER A 554 -37.42 -49.06 -10.50
C SER A 554 -37.09 -48.80 -9.03
N GLU A 555 -35.83 -48.59 -8.62
CA GLU A 555 -35.47 -48.04 -7.31
C GLU A 555 -34.19 -47.21 -7.48
N ASN A 556 -34.28 -45.89 -7.28
CA ASN A 556 -33.13 -45.00 -7.46
C ASN A 556 -32.28 -45.00 -6.18
N PRO A 557 -30.98 -45.34 -6.25
CA PRO A 557 -30.11 -45.25 -5.09
C PRO A 557 -30.04 -43.82 -4.59
N LYS A 558 -29.88 -43.66 -3.28
CA LYS A 558 -29.62 -42.37 -2.66
C LYS A 558 -28.21 -41.90 -3.01
N ILE A 559 -28.04 -40.70 -3.53
CA ILE A 559 -26.74 -40.20 -3.98
C ILE A 559 -26.23 -39.10 -3.03
N LEU A 560 -25.09 -39.35 -2.41
CA LEU A 560 -24.35 -38.40 -1.59
C LEU A 560 -23.10 -37.92 -2.33
N ILE A 561 -22.93 -36.61 -2.46
CA ILE A 561 -21.75 -36.00 -3.09
C ILE A 561 -20.67 -35.69 -2.04
N LEU A 562 -19.40 -35.94 -2.35
CA LEU A 562 -18.23 -35.38 -1.68
C LEU A 562 -17.62 -34.26 -2.54
N THR A 563 -17.51 -33.05 -2.00
CA THR A 563 -17.02 -31.87 -2.75
C THR A 563 -15.98 -31.07 -1.97
N THR A 564 -15.08 -30.36 -2.65
CA THR A 564 -14.10 -29.44 -2.05
C THR A 564 -14.58 -27.98 -2.02
N PHE A 565 -15.75 -27.68 -2.58
CA PHE A 565 -16.28 -26.33 -2.67
C PHE A 565 -17.26 -26.02 -1.51
N ASP A 566 -17.06 -24.87 -0.83
CA ASP A 566 -17.76 -24.46 0.41
C ASP A 566 -18.72 -23.27 0.18
N THR A 567 -19.28 -23.10 -1.03
CA THR A 567 -20.23 -22.00 -1.30
C THR A 567 -21.68 -22.47 -1.41
N GLU A 568 -22.64 -21.62 -1.04
CA GLU A 568 -24.09 -21.91 -1.16
C GLU A 568 -24.52 -22.18 -2.61
N ILE A 569 -23.80 -21.61 -3.58
CA ILE A 569 -24.00 -21.84 -5.03
C ILE A 569 -23.71 -23.31 -5.38
N ASP A 570 -22.77 -23.95 -4.69
CA ASP A 570 -22.37 -25.34 -4.93
C ASP A 570 -23.38 -26.34 -4.36
N ARG A 571 -24.16 -25.96 -3.34
CA ARG A 571 -25.27 -26.80 -2.82
C ARG A 571 -26.45 -26.84 -3.78
N GLU A 572 -26.85 -25.68 -4.33
CA GLU A 572 -27.84 -25.66 -5.41
C GLU A 572 -27.34 -26.47 -6.62
N TYR A 573 -26.04 -26.34 -6.95
CA TYR A 573 -25.42 -27.14 -7.99
C TYR A 573 -25.56 -28.66 -7.73
N CYS A 574 -25.33 -29.14 -6.50
CA CYS A 574 -25.50 -30.55 -6.14
C CYS A 574 -26.93 -31.09 -6.40
N TYR A 575 -27.96 -30.31 -6.07
CA TYR A 575 -29.35 -30.70 -6.35
C TYR A 575 -29.69 -30.64 -7.84
N THR A 576 -29.17 -29.65 -8.58
CA THR A 576 -29.37 -29.58 -10.04
C THR A 576 -28.71 -30.73 -10.79
N VAL A 577 -27.61 -31.27 -10.25
CA VAL A 577 -26.91 -32.45 -10.79
C VAL A 577 -27.67 -33.75 -10.47
N GLY A 578 -28.58 -33.72 -9.51
CA GLY A 578 -29.45 -34.85 -9.15
C GLY A 578 -29.00 -35.64 -7.93
N ALA A 579 -28.13 -35.10 -7.07
CA ALA A 579 -27.80 -35.71 -5.78
C ALA A 579 -28.90 -35.49 -4.73
N ASP A 580 -29.02 -36.42 -3.79
CA ASP A 580 -29.94 -36.30 -2.66
C ASP A 580 -29.32 -35.44 -1.54
N GLU A 581 -28.00 -35.46 -1.37
CA GLU A 581 -27.29 -34.71 -0.32
C GLU A 581 -25.82 -34.44 -0.69
N CYS A 582 -25.16 -33.51 0.01
CA CYS A 582 -23.73 -33.19 -0.21
C CYS A 582 -22.94 -33.03 1.11
N LEU A 583 -21.65 -33.37 1.06
CA LEU A 583 -20.69 -33.21 2.14
C LEU A 583 -19.40 -32.55 1.63
N THR A 584 -18.88 -31.59 2.39
CA THR A 584 -17.64 -30.87 2.07
C THR A 584 -16.40 -31.59 2.63
N LYS A 585 -15.30 -31.62 1.86
CA LYS A 585 -13.97 -32.03 2.31
C LYS A 585 -13.27 -30.84 3.00
N PRO A 586 -12.56 -31.02 4.14
CA PRO A 586 -12.24 -32.29 4.81
C PRO A 586 -13.47 -32.91 5.49
N ILE A 587 -13.62 -34.23 5.31
CA ILE A 587 -14.80 -34.99 5.72
C ILE A 587 -14.84 -35.12 7.25
N ASN A 588 -15.89 -34.60 7.88
CA ASN A 588 -16.20 -34.93 9.26
C ASN A 588 -16.93 -36.29 9.28
N LEU A 589 -16.31 -37.28 9.92
CA LEU A 589 -16.74 -38.67 9.90
C LEU A 589 -18.03 -38.92 10.70
N GLU A 590 -18.25 -38.18 11.79
CA GLU A 590 -19.51 -38.23 12.55
C GLU A 590 -20.66 -37.64 11.71
N HIS A 591 -20.38 -36.56 10.99
CA HIS A 591 -21.36 -35.91 10.12
C HIS A 591 -21.69 -36.75 8.88
N LEU A 592 -20.72 -37.48 8.33
CA LEU A 592 -20.95 -38.45 7.26
C LEU A 592 -21.91 -39.56 7.72
N LEU A 593 -21.65 -40.14 8.90
CA LEU A 593 -22.53 -41.16 9.48
C LEU A 593 -23.94 -40.62 9.73
N SER A 594 -24.06 -39.42 10.32
CA SER A 594 -25.38 -38.83 10.59
C SER A 594 -26.17 -38.61 9.30
N LYS A 595 -25.55 -38.02 8.28
CA LYS A 595 -26.21 -37.81 6.98
C LYS A 595 -26.59 -39.12 6.30
N MET A 596 -25.73 -40.15 6.38
CA MET A 596 -26.05 -41.47 5.82
C MET A 596 -27.22 -42.14 6.54
N ILE A 597 -27.35 -41.96 7.86
CA ILE A 597 -28.51 -42.42 8.63
C ILE A 597 -29.77 -41.66 8.16
N ASP A 598 -29.70 -40.34 8.05
CA ASP A 598 -30.82 -39.50 7.61
C ASP A 598 -31.25 -39.79 6.16
N LEU A 599 -30.32 -40.18 5.29
CA LEU A 599 -30.57 -40.55 3.89
C LEU A 599 -31.24 -41.91 3.73
N LEU A 600 -30.99 -42.84 4.66
CA LEU A 600 -31.41 -44.24 4.60
C LEU A 600 -32.62 -44.55 5.50
N THR A 601 -33.06 -43.59 6.32
CA THR A 601 -34.27 -43.67 7.17
C THR A 601 -35.41 -42.84 6.56
#